data_AF-X1UYF5-F1
#
_entry.id   AF-X1UYF5-F1
#
_cell.length_a   1.000
_cell.length_b   1.000
_cell.length_c   1.000
_cell.angle_alpha   90.00
_cell.angle_beta   90.00
_cell.angle_gamma   90.00
#
_symmetry.space_group_name_H-M   'P 1'
#
loop_
_entity.id
_entity.type
_entity.pdbx_description
1 polymer ?
#
loop_
_entity_poly.entity_id
_entity_poly.type
_entity_poly.pdbx_seq_one_letter_code
_entity_poly.pdbx_strand_id
1 'polypeptide(L)' 'MSKKGLIFDIQRFSIHDGPGIRTIVFMKGCPLDCGWCYNPESQSIYPEIAFYPPKCINCKRCINMCPKNAIIENNG' A
#
# COMPACT_ATOMS: atom_id res chain seq x y z
N MET A 1 19.49 19.90 2.03
CA MET A 1 18.62 18.80 2.48
C MET A 1 18.18 17.99 1.26
N SER A 2 18.32 16.65 1.28
CA SER A 2 17.84 15.79 0.19
C SER A 2 16.32 15.64 0.29
N LYS A 3 15.59 15.94 -0.79
CA LYS A 3 14.14 15.69 -0.87
C LYS A 3 13.90 14.18 -0.96
N LYS A 4 13.11 13.63 -0.04
CA LYS A 4 12.72 12.21 -0.01
C LYS A 4 11.18 12.11 0.04
N GLY A 5 10.64 11.05 -0.55
CA GLY A 5 9.22 10.73 -0.51
C GLY A 5 9.03 9.23 -0.27
N LEU A 6 7.92 8.87 0.38
CA LEU A 6 7.59 7.48 0.67
C LEU A 6 6.67 6.93 -0.43
N ILE A 7 7.16 5.93 -1.15
CA ILE A 7 6.39 5.23 -2.20
C ILE A 7 5.59 4.12 -1.55
N PHE A 8 4.28 4.06 -1.81
CA PHE A 8 3.43 2.98 -1.29
C PHE A 8 2.99 1.98 -2.36
N ASP A 9 3.00 2.35 -3.63
CA ASP A 9 2.74 1.42 -4.73
C ASP A 9 3.44 1.86 -6.03
N ILE A 10 3.73 0.88 -6.89
CA ILE A 10 4.24 1.10 -8.25
C ILE A 10 3.40 0.26 -9.21
N GLN A 11 2.53 0.94 -9.97
CA GLN A 11 1.67 0.30 -10.95
C GLN A 11 2.33 0.37 -12.32
N ARG A 12 2.56 -0.80 -12.93
CA ARG A 12 3.08 -0.91 -14.31
C ARG A 12 1.91 -1.09 -15.28
N PHE A 13 2.13 -0.70 -16.53
CA PHE A 13 1.16 -0.86 -17.63
C PHE A 13 -0.17 -0.13 -17.44
N SER A 14 -0.20 1.01 -16.75
CA SER A 14 -1.41 1.84 -16.72
C SER A 14 -1.61 2.50 -18.09
N ILE A 15 -2.85 2.47 -18.57
CA ILE A 15 -3.30 3.10 -19.82
C ILE A 15 -4.36 4.18 -19.58
N HIS A 16 -4.83 4.33 -18.34
CA HIS A 16 -5.92 5.23 -17.98
C HIS A 16 -5.40 6.58 -17.45
N ASP A 17 -4.20 6.60 -16.86
CA ASP A 17 -3.63 7.77 -16.18
C ASP A 17 -2.72 8.62 -17.09
N GLY A 18 -3.06 8.70 -18.38
CA GLY A 18 -2.36 9.50 -19.37
C GLY A 18 -2.17 8.78 -20.71
N PRO A 19 -1.64 9.48 -21.73
CA PRO A 19 -1.49 8.91 -23.07
C PRO A 19 -0.44 7.79 -23.10
N GLY A 20 -0.74 6.67 -23.75
CA GLY A 20 0.17 5.53 -23.91
C GLY A 20 0.29 4.62 -22.69
N ILE A 21 1.30 3.74 -22.67
CA ILE A 21 1.54 2.81 -21.56
C ILE A 21 2.45 3.48 -20.52
N ARG A 22 2.00 3.54 -19.27
CA ARG A 22 2.67 4.25 -18.18
C ARG A 22 3.02 3.33 -17.01
N THR A 23 4.07 3.72 -16.30
CA THR A 23 4.36 3.26 -14.94
C THR A 23 4.05 4.40 -13.99
N ILE A 24 3.18 4.17 -13.02
CA ILE A 24 2.78 5.14 -12.02
C ILE A 24 3.51 4.83 -10.73
N VAL A 25 4.01 5.87 -10.07
CA VAL A 25 4.64 5.79 -8.76
C VAL A 25 3.73 6.52 -7.78
N PHE A 26 3.11 5.78 -6.88
CA PHE A 26 2.21 6.34 -5.87
C PHE A 26 2.98 6.68 -4.59
N MET A 27 2.78 7.90 -4.09
CA MET A 27 3.46 8.43 -2.91
C MET A 27 2.49 8.74 -1.77
N LYS A 28 2.97 8.57 -0.54
CA LYS A 28 2.29 8.96 0.69
C LYS A 28 2.35 10.49 0.90
N GLY A 29 1.41 11.01 1.68
CA GLY A 29 1.29 12.44 2.01
C GLY A 29 0.44 13.26 1.05
N CYS A 30 -0.62 12.68 0.47
CA CYS A 30 -1.59 13.46 -0.29
C CYS A 30 -2.20 14.55 0.62
N PRO A 31 -2.10 15.84 0.26
CA PRO A 31 -2.57 16.93 1.12
C PRO A 31 -4.08 17.17 1.04
N LEU A 32 -4.81 16.36 0.26
CA LEU A 32 -6.24 16.51 0.02
C LEU A 32 -7.05 15.64 0.97
N ASP A 33 -8.20 16.15 1.39
CA ASP A 33 -9.18 15.46 2.24
C ASP A 33 -10.47 15.18 1.46
N CYS A 34 -10.35 14.40 0.39
CA CYS A 34 -11.47 14.09 -0.50
C CYS A 34 -12.48 13.16 0.19
N GLY A 35 -13.77 13.52 0.20
CA GLY A 35 -14.83 12.69 0.79
C GLY A 35 -15.00 11.30 0.17
N TRP A 36 -14.60 11.14 -1.10
CA TRP A 36 -14.49 9.83 -1.78
C TRP A 36 -13.09 9.69 -2.36
N CYS A 37 -12.10 9.58 -1.47
CA CYS A 37 -10.70 9.43 -1.86
C CYS A 37 -10.49 8.11 -2.62
N TYR A 38 -9.94 8.21 -3.83
CA TYR A 38 -9.63 7.04 -4.67
C TYR A 38 -8.44 6.23 -4.13
N ASN A 39 -7.50 6.91 -3.46
CA ASN A 39 -6.30 6.33 -2.87
C ASN A 39 -6.18 6.75 -1.38
N PRO A 40 -7.07 6.29 -0.48
CA PRO A 40 -7.05 6.67 0.93
C PRO A 40 -5.72 6.34 1.60
N GLU A 41 -5.02 5.29 1.14
CA GLU A 41 -3.69 4.90 1.61
C GLU A 41 -2.64 5.99 1.36
N SER A 42 -2.88 6.94 0.46
CA SER A 42 -1.96 8.03 0.20
C SER A 42 -1.98 9.13 1.27
N GLN A 43 -3.00 9.19 2.14
CA GLN A 43 -3.19 10.32 3.06
C GLN A 43 -2.15 10.35 4.19
N SER A 44 -1.94 9.22 4.87
CA SER A 44 -0.94 9.12 5.92
C SER A 44 0.45 9.37 5.35
N ILE A 45 1.29 10.13 6.06
CA ILE A 45 2.70 10.33 5.68
C ILE A 45 3.59 9.17 6.13
N TYR A 46 3.06 8.24 6.93
CA TYR A 46 3.83 7.16 7.55
C TYR A 46 3.68 5.85 6.76
N PRO A 47 4.66 4.93 6.87
CA PRO A 47 4.48 3.56 6.39
C PRO A 47 3.34 2.86 7.12
N GLU A 48 2.56 2.10 6.37
CA GLU A 48 1.43 1.33 6.88
C GLU A 48 1.54 -0.12 6.42
N ILE A 49 1.01 -1.05 7.22
CA ILE A 49 1.02 -2.46 6.89
C ILE A 49 -0.04 -2.72 5.82
N ALA A 50 0.39 -3.19 4.66
CA ALA A 50 -0.50 -3.67 3.61
C ALA A 50 -0.50 -5.20 3.57
N PHE A 51 -1.69 -5.80 3.47
CA PHE A 51 -1.86 -7.24 3.30
C PHE A 51 -2.54 -7.52 1.97
N TYR A 52 -1.90 -8.35 1.15
CA TYR A 52 -2.42 -8.77 -0.15
C TYR A 52 -2.68 -10.28 -0.11
N PRO A 53 -3.90 -10.74 0.19
CA PRO A 53 -4.21 -12.16 0.35
C PRO A 53 -3.73 -13.05 -0.82
N PRO A 54 -3.89 -12.66 -2.09
CA PRO A 54 -3.43 -13.48 -3.22
C PRO A 54 -1.91 -13.69 -3.28
N LYS A 55 -1.12 -12.83 -2.61
CA LYS A 55 0.35 -12.95 -2.54
C LYS A 55 0.82 -13.71 -1.30
N CYS A 56 -0.08 -14.06 -0.38
CA CYS A 56 0.26 -14.78 0.83
C CYS A 56 0.45 -16.27 0.53
N ILE A 57 1.61 -16.84 0.90
CA ILE A 57 1.90 -18.27 0.78
C ILE A 57 1.57 -19.07 2.06
N ASN A 58 0.81 -18.47 2.97
CA ASN A 58 0.45 -19.02 4.28
C ASN A 58 1.63 -19.54 5.14
N CYS A 59 2.76 -18.81 5.16
CA CYS A 59 3.95 -19.22 5.93
C CYS A 59 3.82 -18.99 7.45
N LYS A 60 2.73 -18.38 7.92
CA LYS A 60 2.42 -18.08 9.34
C LYS A 60 3.42 -17.19 10.10
N ARG A 61 4.50 -16.70 9.47
CA ARG A 61 5.51 -15.85 10.12
C ARG A 61 4.95 -14.56 10.69
N CYS A 62 3.96 -13.97 10.03
CA CYS A 62 3.31 -12.74 10.48
C CYS A 62 2.60 -12.91 11.84
N ILE A 63 2.03 -14.08 12.13
CA ILE A 63 1.37 -14.40 13.40
C ILE A 63 2.40 -14.33 14.53
N ASN A 64 3.51 -15.05 14.39
CA ASN A 64 4.53 -15.16 15.43
C ASN A 64 5.31 -13.85 15.66
N MET A 65 5.48 -13.03 14.63
CA MET A 65 6.24 -11.78 14.72
C MET A 65 5.39 -10.58 15.16
N CYS A 66 4.05 -10.70 15.19
CA CYS A 66 3.19 -9.58 15.51
C CYS A 66 3.25 -9.25 17.02
N PRO A 67 3.82 -8.12 17.45
CA PRO A 67 3.94 -7.79 18.88
C PRO A 67 2.59 -7.48 19.54
N LYS A 68 1.54 -7.31 18.73
CA LYS A 68 0.18 -7.01 19.17
C LYS A 68 -0.76 -8.21 19.13
N ASN A 69 -0.28 -9.39 18.72
CA ASN A 69 -1.12 -10.58 18.52
C ASN A 69 -2.38 -10.29 17.69
N ALA A 70 -2.27 -9.39 16.70
CA ALA A 70 -3.40 -8.88 15.93
C ALA A 70 -3.77 -9.75 14.71
N ILE A 71 -3.01 -10.81 14.45
CA ILE A 71 -3.16 -11.67 13.28
C ILE A 71 -3.54 -13.05 13.78
N ILE A 72 -4.67 -13.55 13.30
CA ILE A 72 -5.19 -14.88 13.61
C ILE A 72 -5.11 -15.79 12.38
N GLU A 73 -4.87 -17.07 12.61
CA GLU A 73 -4.99 -18.07 11.56
C GLU A 73 -6.48 -18.40 11.36
N ASN A 74 -6.99 -18.13 10.16
CA ASN A 74 -8.28 -18.65 9.74
C ASN A 74 -8.06 -20.06 9.20
N ASN A 75 -8.40 -21.07 10.01
CA ASN A 75 -8.50 -22.45 9.55
C ASN A 75 -9.69 -22.52 8.58
N GLY A 76 -9.41 -22.41 7.29
CA GLY A 76 -10.33 -22.87 6.24
C GLY A 76 -10.39 -24.38 6.22
#